data_AF-A0A941T8J4-F1
#
_entry.id   AF-A0A941T8J4-F1
#
_cell.length_a   1.000
_cell.length_b   1.000
_cell.length_c   1.000
_cell.angle_alpha   90.00
_cell.angle_beta   90.00
_cell.angle_gamma   90.00
#
_symmetry.space_group_name_H-M   'P 1'
#
loop_
_entity.id
_entity.type
_entity.pdbx_description
1 polymer ?
#
loop_
_entity_poly.entity_id
_entity_poly.type
_entity_poly.pdbx_seq_one_letter_code
_entity_poly.pdbx_strand_id
1 'polypeptide(L)'
;MSDLSIFDLNPAAGAKPESPLAMTRVTVATVASAANAGVVVREHAFLGHLILRGRASDPAFCAGVEQALGLPLPLKMGPLSRDEARGVSLQWMSPDEWLVIVPAGSEFATEKRLREALTGHYAVMNVSGGQTVLELSGPAVREVLMKCTPYDVHPGHFPVGKAVSSVFAKSTAIIRRVAEDRWELVIRRSFADYLFRWVLDASEEFGVHVVQ
;
A
#
# COMPACT_ATOMS: atom_id res chain seq x y z
N MET A 1 1.91 -43.84 -21.99
CA MET A 1 2.35 -42.70 -21.16
C MET A 1 1.79 -41.46 -21.81
N SER A 2 0.97 -40.69 -21.10
CA SER A 2 0.42 -39.42 -21.61
C SER A 2 1.52 -38.36 -21.64
N ASP A 3 1.66 -37.66 -22.77
CA ASP A 3 2.59 -36.54 -22.91
C ASP A 3 2.23 -35.42 -21.93
N LEU A 4 3.10 -35.19 -20.95
CA LEU A 4 2.94 -34.11 -19.99
C LEU A 4 3.51 -32.83 -20.60
N SER A 5 2.66 -31.88 -20.96
CA SER A 5 3.11 -30.55 -21.41
C SER A 5 3.60 -29.75 -20.21
N ILE A 6 4.91 -29.48 -20.17
CA ILE A 6 5.51 -28.59 -19.17
C ILE A 6 5.42 -27.16 -19.72
N PHE A 7 4.65 -26.31 -19.05
CA PHE A 7 4.58 -24.88 -19.35
C PHE A 7 5.55 -24.12 -18.45
N ASP A 8 6.53 -23.45 -19.04
CA ASP A 8 7.33 -22.46 -18.33
C ASP A 8 6.49 -21.18 -18.19
N LEU A 9 6.09 -20.88 -16.95
CA LEU A 9 5.31 -19.69 -16.62
C LEU A 9 6.21 -18.49 -16.31
N ASN A 10 7.53 -18.65 -16.35
CA ASN A 10 8.43 -17.54 -16.15
C ASN A 10 8.40 -16.62 -17.38
N PRO A 11 8.28 -15.30 -17.19
CA PRO A 11 8.44 -14.36 -18.29
C PRO A 11 9.80 -14.55 -18.96
N ALA A 12 9.83 -14.51 -20.29
CA ALA A 12 11.09 -14.52 -21.03
C ALA A 12 11.98 -13.36 -20.57
N ALA A 13 13.30 -13.55 -20.62
CA ALA A 13 14.26 -12.51 -20.29
C ALA A 13 13.95 -11.21 -21.10
N GLY A 14 13.73 -10.10 -20.39
CA GLY A 14 13.39 -8.81 -20.99
C GLY A 14 11.91 -8.41 -20.93
N ALA A 15 11.02 -9.24 -20.38
CA ALA A 15 9.65 -8.83 -20.09
C ALA A 15 9.63 -7.63 -19.12
N LYS A 16 9.04 -6.52 -19.54
CA LYS A 16 8.91 -5.32 -18.72
C LYS A 16 7.68 -5.45 -17.82
N PRO A 17 7.82 -5.34 -16.49
CA PRO A 17 6.66 -5.33 -15.62
C PRO A 17 5.85 -4.05 -15.85
N GLU A 18 4.53 -4.19 -15.90
CA GLU A 18 3.61 -3.06 -15.99
C GLU A 18 2.88 -2.88 -14.66
N SER A 19 2.78 -1.62 -14.20
CA SER A 19 2.04 -1.31 -13.00
C SER A 19 0.53 -1.48 -13.24
N PRO A 20 -0.28 -1.67 -12.19
CA PRO A 20 -1.73 -1.71 -12.32
C PRO A 20 -2.37 -0.49 -13.01
N LEU A 21 -1.65 0.63 -13.08
CA LEU A 21 -2.14 1.89 -13.66
C LEU A 21 -1.36 2.33 -14.91
N ALA A 22 -0.49 1.47 -15.46
CA ALA A 22 0.40 1.80 -16.58
C ALA A 22 -0.33 2.36 -17.80
N MET A 23 -1.53 1.84 -18.13
CA MET A 23 -2.33 2.35 -19.25
C MET A 23 -3.15 3.59 -18.89
N THR A 24 -3.80 3.59 -17.72
CA THR A 24 -4.78 4.62 -17.35
C THR A 24 -4.13 5.97 -17.06
N ARG A 25 -2.97 5.98 -16.40
CA ARG A 25 -2.27 7.22 -16.03
C ARG A 25 -1.79 8.05 -17.21
N VAL A 26 -1.52 7.39 -18.33
CA VAL A 26 -1.02 8.05 -19.54
C VAL A 26 -2.13 8.83 -20.27
N THR A 27 -3.40 8.48 -20.05
CA THR A 27 -4.52 8.90 -20.91
C THR A 27 -5.45 9.92 -20.24
N VAL A 28 -5.11 10.42 -19.05
CA VAL A 28 -6.00 11.30 -18.27
C VAL A 28 -5.64 12.77 -18.43
N ALA A 29 -6.66 13.60 -18.61
CA ALA A 29 -6.51 15.05 -18.55
C ALA A 29 -6.14 15.46 -17.12
N THR A 30 -5.12 16.29 -16.98
CA THR A 30 -4.58 16.70 -15.69
C THR A 30 -4.07 18.12 -15.78
N VAL A 31 -4.12 18.88 -14.67
CA VAL A 31 -3.58 20.24 -14.66
C VAL A 31 -2.06 20.21 -14.85
N ALA A 32 -1.51 21.21 -15.53
CA ALA A 32 -0.11 21.18 -15.98
C ALA A 32 0.93 21.22 -14.84
N SER A 33 0.57 21.74 -13.66
CA SER A 33 1.50 21.92 -12.54
C SER A 33 0.90 21.48 -11.22
N ALA A 34 1.68 20.70 -10.46
CA ALA A 34 1.37 20.33 -9.08
C ALA A 34 1.20 21.55 -8.16
N ALA A 35 1.90 22.66 -8.42
CA ALA A 35 1.89 23.84 -7.54
C ALA A 35 0.51 24.51 -7.43
N ASN A 36 -0.34 24.34 -8.44
CA ASN A 36 -1.67 24.94 -8.51
C ASN A 36 -2.80 23.90 -8.36
N ALA A 37 -2.47 22.63 -8.10
CA ALA A 37 -3.45 21.57 -7.98
C ALA A 37 -3.94 21.46 -6.53
N GLY A 38 -5.25 21.34 -6.33
CA GLY A 38 -5.79 21.00 -5.02
C GLY A 38 -5.46 19.57 -4.61
N VAL A 39 -5.26 18.68 -5.59
CA VAL A 39 -4.86 17.28 -5.38
C VAL A 39 -3.78 16.87 -6.37
N VAL A 40 -2.73 16.23 -5.85
CA VAL A 40 -1.65 15.59 -6.60
C VAL A 40 -1.71 14.10 -6.36
N VAL A 41 -1.74 13.31 -7.44
CA VAL A 41 -1.88 11.86 -7.43
C VAL A 41 -0.61 11.21 -7.98
N ARG A 42 -0.03 10.27 -7.23
CA ARG A 42 1.16 9.50 -7.61
C ARG A 42 0.96 8.01 -7.30
N GLU A 43 1.50 7.11 -8.12
CA GLU A 43 1.59 5.68 -7.77
C GLU A 43 3.01 5.41 -7.35
N HIS A 44 3.14 4.71 -6.24
CA HIS A 44 4.41 4.09 -5.88
C HIS A 44 4.38 2.66 -6.41
N ALA A 45 4.76 2.51 -7.68
CA ALA A 45 4.66 1.26 -8.40
C ALA A 45 5.71 0.27 -7.91
N PHE A 46 5.39 -1.02 -7.98
CA PHE A 46 6.31 -2.14 -7.76
C PHE A 46 6.94 -2.22 -6.36
N LEU A 47 6.37 -1.53 -5.37
CA LEU A 47 6.76 -1.76 -3.97
C LEU A 47 6.59 -3.24 -3.61
N GLY A 48 7.44 -3.71 -2.70
CA GLY A 48 7.34 -5.05 -2.16
C GLY A 48 6.25 -5.10 -1.08
N HIS A 49 5.29 -6.02 -1.19
CA HIS A 49 4.23 -6.21 -0.19
C HIS A 49 4.31 -7.63 0.37
N LEU A 50 4.42 -7.76 1.69
CA LEU A 50 4.35 -9.04 2.39
C LEU A 50 3.18 -9.05 3.36
N ILE A 51 2.42 -10.13 3.38
CA ILE A 51 1.49 -10.44 4.48
C ILE A 51 2.25 -11.28 5.50
N LEU A 52 2.33 -10.76 6.71
CA LEU A 52 2.89 -11.44 7.87
C LEU A 52 1.74 -11.89 8.77
N ARG A 53 1.74 -13.16 9.18
CA ARG A 53 0.82 -13.68 10.19
C ARG A 53 1.56 -14.39 11.31
N GLY A 54 1.05 -14.25 12.52
CA GLY A 54 1.62 -14.85 13.73
C GLY A 54 0.92 -14.36 14.99
N ARG A 55 1.29 -14.92 16.15
CA ARG A 55 0.62 -14.58 17.41
C ARG A 55 1.26 -13.36 18.06
N ALA A 56 0.53 -12.25 18.12
CA ALA A 56 0.96 -11.03 18.80
C ALA A 56 1.21 -11.21 20.32
N SER A 57 0.65 -12.25 20.93
CA SER A 57 0.86 -12.58 22.34
C SER A 57 2.17 -13.31 22.61
N ASP A 58 2.88 -13.75 21.58
CA ASP A 58 4.19 -14.39 21.70
C ASP A 58 5.31 -13.33 21.66
N PRO A 59 6.03 -13.08 22.78
CA PRO A 59 7.10 -12.08 22.79
C PRO A 59 8.23 -12.40 21.83
N ALA A 60 8.52 -13.68 21.55
CA ALA A 60 9.56 -14.09 20.61
C ALA A 60 9.18 -13.73 19.18
N PHE A 61 7.89 -13.86 18.82
CA PHE A 61 7.37 -13.39 17.53
C PHE A 61 7.56 -11.88 17.38
N CYS A 62 7.12 -11.09 18.36
CA CYS A 62 7.26 -9.63 18.32
C CYS A 62 8.73 -9.19 18.19
N ALA A 63 9.63 -9.80 18.99
CA ALA A 63 11.06 -9.51 18.94
C ALA A 63 11.69 -9.90 17.59
N GLY A 64 11.32 -11.06 17.02
CA GLY A 64 11.81 -11.49 15.71
C GLY A 64 11.34 -10.58 14.57
N VAL A 65 10.11 -10.07 14.62
CA VAL A 65 9.64 -9.07 13.65
C VAL A 65 10.45 -7.77 13.76
N GLU A 66 10.65 -7.27 14.98
CA GLU A 66 11.42 -6.06 15.22
C GLU A 66 12.89 -6.24 14.79
N GLN A 67 13.50 -7.40 15.03
CA GLN A 67 14.83 -7.73 14.53
C GLN A 67 14.89 -7.73 12.99
N ALA A 68 13.92 -8.33 12.31
CA ALA A 68 13.94 -8.48 10.85
C ALA A 68 13.60 -7.20 10.08
N LEU A 69 12.71 -6.37 10.63
CA LEU A 69 12.18 -5.16 10.00
C LEU A 69 12.76 -3.87 10.60
N GLY A 70 13.33 -3.92 11.79
CA GLY A 70 13.76 -2.74 12.55
C GLY A 70 12.60 -1.80 12.89
N LEU A 71 11.39 -2.33 13.03
CA LEU A 71 10.18 -1.58 13.38
C LEU A 71 9.38 -2.35 14.44
N PRO A 72 8.80 -1.67 15.44
CA PRO A 72 7.97 -2.32 16.43
C PRO A 72 6.67 -2.80 15.78
N LEU A 73 6.25 -4.02 16.16
CA LEU A 73 5.00 -4.62 15.71
C LEU A 73 3.79 -3.85 16.27
N PRO A 74 2.93 -3.26 15.44
CA PRO A 74 1.69 -2.65 15.91
C PRO A 74 0.76 -3.71 16.51
N LEU A 75 0.33 -3.55 17.77
CA LEU A 75 -0.47 -4.56 18.48
C LEU A 75 -1.98 -4.24 18.53
N LYS A 76 -2.39 -3.12 17.94
CA LYS A 76 -3.77 -2.62 17.96
C LYS A 76 -4.10 -1.98 16.63
N MET A 77 -5.39 -1.90 16.32
CA MET A 77 -5.89 -1.21 15.13
C MET A 77 -5.48 0.26 15.13
N GLY A 78 -5.06 0.76 13.97
CA GLY A 78 -4.79 2.17 13.74
C GLY A 78 -3.31 2.49 13.53
N PRO A 79 -2.38 2.22 14.48
CA PRO A 79 -0.98 2.58 14.32
C PRO A 79 -0.34 1.99 13.05
N LEU A 80 0.40 2.86 12.36
CA LEU A 80 1.25 2.54 11.23
C LEU A 80 2.71 2.81 11.64
N SER A 81 3.51 1.75 11.81
CA SER A 81 4.95 1.88 12.04
C SER A 81 5.65 2.13 10.70
N ARG A 82 6.51 3.14 10.62
CA ARG A 82 7.28 3.45 9.39
C ARG A 82 8.71 3.84 9.73
N ASP A 83 9.61 3.46 8.85
CA ASP A 83 10.95 4.02 8.73
C ASP A 83 11.04 4.68 7.35
N GLU A 84 10.98 6.00 7.31
CA GLU A 84 11.00 6.74 6.04
C GLU A 84 12.35 6.63 5.33
N ALA A 85 13.46 6.58 6.07
CA ALA A 85 14.80 6.49 5.50
C ALA A 85 15.03 5.15 4.81
N ARG A 86 14.50 4.06 5.37
CA ARG A 86 14.57 2.72 4.77
C ARG A 86 13.40 2.40 3.82
N GLY A 87 12.35 3.22 3.80
CA GLY A 87 11.14 2.96 3.02
C GLY A 87 10.36 1.72 3.49
N VAL A 88 10.53 1.32 4.75
CA VAL A 88 9.87 0.14 5.34
C VAL A 88 8.68 0.60 6.15
N SER A 89 7.57 -0.12 6.05
CA SER A 89 6.41 0.12 6.89
C SER A 89 5.70 -1.16 7.28
N LEU A 90 5.08 -1.12 8.45
CA LEU A 90 4.40 -2.24 9.07
C LEU A 90 3.06 -1.75 9.62
N GLN A 91 1.98 -2.36 9.14
CA GLN A 91 0.62 -1.97 9.46
C GLN A 91 -0.16 -3.14 10.07
N TRP A 92 -0.91 -2.86 11.14
CA TRP A 92 -1.90 -3.78 11.68
C TRP A 92 -3.08 -3.98 10.73
N MET A 93 -3.42 -5.24 10.43
CA MET A 93 -4.59 -5.60 9.62
C MET A 93 -5.65 -6.30 10.46
N SER A 94 -5.23 -7.24 11.30
CA SER A 94 -6.05 -8.00 12.23
C SER A 94 -5.20 -8.44 13.44
N PRO A 95 -5.78 -9.06 14.49
CA PRO A 95 -5.02 -9.47 15.68
C PRO A 95 -3.81 -10.38 15.42
N ASP A 96 -3.79 -11.07 14.27
CA ASP A 96 -2.72 -11.99 13.87
C ASP A 96 -2.25 -11.78 12.42
N GLU A 97 -2.50 -10.59 11.85
CA GLU A 97 -2.15 -10.24 10.47
C GLU A 97 -1.63 -8.81 10.35
N TRP A 98 -0.53 -8.67 9.61
CA TRP A 98 0.11 -7.39 9.30
C TRP A 98 0.48 -7.30 7.83
N LEU A 99 0.38 -6.08 7.30
CA LEU A 99 0.91 -5.73 5.99
C LEU A 99 2.27 -5.07 6.16
N VAL A 100 3.28 -5.67 5.53
CA VAL A 100 4.63 -5.08 5.39
C VAL A 100 4.75 -4.51 3.99
N ILE A 101 5.19 -3.26 3.87
CA ILE A 101 5.56 -2.66 2.59
C ILE A 101 7.04 -2.25 2.66
N VAL A 102 7.80 -2.64 1.63
CA VAL A 102 9.24 -2.37 1.48
C VAL A 102 9.56 -1.82 0.10
N PRO A 103 10.76 -1.23 -0.12
CA PRO A 103 11.18 -0.79 -1.44
C PRO A 103 11.18 -1.93 -2.47
N ALA A 104 10.95 -1.59 -3.73
CA ALA A 104 10.97 -2.53 -4.85
C ALA A 104 12.27 -3.36 -4.88
N GLY A 105 12.17 -4.67 -5.09
CA GLY A 105 13.29 -5.60 -5.13
C GLY A 105 13.80 -6.04 -3.76
N SER A 106 13.28 -5.46 -2.66
CA SER A 106 13.67 -5.84 -1.29
C SER A 106 12.76 -6.90 -0.67
N GLU A 107 11.66 -7.29 -1.32
CA GLU A 107 10.65 -8.22 -0.81
C GLU A 107 11.22 -9.59 -0.50
N PHE A 108 12.02 -10.18 -1.40
CA PHE A 108 12.61 -11.50 -1.20
C PHE A 108 13.62 -11.50 -0.04
N ALA A 109 14.50 -10.50 0.01
CA ALA A 109 15.47 -10.37 1.09
C ALA A 109 14.78 -10.14 2.44
N THR A 110 13.69 -9.37 2.46
CA THR A 110 12.90 -9.11 3.67
C THR A 110 12.15 -10.36 4.13
N GLU A 111 11.54 -11.10 3.21
CA GLU A 111 10.91 -12.39 3.49
C GLU A 111 11.92 -13.37 4.09
N LYS A 112 13.13 -13.46 3.54
CA LYS A 112 14.21 -14.30 4.08
C LYS A 112 14.58 -13.91 5.51
N ARG A 113 14.80 -12.62 5.79
CA ARG A 113 15.10 -12.14 7.15
C ARG A 113 13.98 -12.47 8.14
N LEU A 114 12.72 -12.30 7.75
CA LEU A 114 11.57 -12.68 8.58
C LEU A 114 11.57 -14.19 8.86
N ARG A 115 11.79 -15.03 7.84
CA ARG A 115 11.83 -16.49 8.01
C ARG A 115 12.98 -16.97 8.89
N GLU A 116 14.11 -16.27 8.86
CA GLU A 116 15.28 -16.57 9.70
C GLU A 116 15.08 -16.11 11.15
N ALA A 117 14.44 -14.96 11.38
CA ALA A 117 14.23 -14.39 12.71
C ALA A 117 13.01 -14.97 13.45
N LEU A 118 12.02 -15.50 12.72
CA LEU A 118 10.78 -16.02 13.31
C LEU A 118 10.83 -17.52 13.53
N THR A 119 10.33 -17.95 14.69
CA THR A 119 10.18 -19.36 15.07
C THR A 119 8.74 -19.68 15.40
N GLY A 120 8.37 -20.97 15.40
CA GLY A 120 7.02 -21.40 15.75
C GLY A 120 6.02 -21.23 14.61
N HIS A 121 4.76 -20.95 14.94
CA HIS A 121 3.66 -20.90 13.97
C HIS A 121 3.47 -19.50 13.41
N TYR A 122 3.94 -19.28 12.19
CA TYR A 122 3.80 -18.02 11.46
C TYR A 122 3.61 -18.28 9.96
N ALA A 123 3.20 -17.24 9.22
CA ALA A 123 3.22 -17.24 7.77
C ALA A 123 3.78 -15.92 7.24
N VAL A 124 4.58 -15.99 6.17
CA VAL A 124 5.05 -14.82 5.42
C VAL A 124 4.77 -15.09 3.96
N MET A 125 4.01 -14.22 3.32
CA MET A 125 3.59 -14.38 1.92
C MET A 125 3.87 -13.12 1.13
N ASN A 126 4.57 -13.26 0.00
CA ASN A 126 4.73 -12.17 -0.96
C ASN A 126 3.43 -11.95 -1.74
N VAL A 127 2.87 -10.74 -1.66
CA VAL A 127 1.65 -10.32 -2.34
C VAL A 127 1.86 -9.07 -3.21
N SER A 128 3.13 -8.75 -3.55
CA SER A 128 3.52 -7.54 -4.29
C SER A 128 2.77 -7.37 -5.61
N GLY A 129 2.50 -8.47 -6.33
CA GLY A 129 1.75 -8.44 -7.59
C GLY A 129 0.23 -8.22 -7.45
N GLY A 130 -0.31 -8.25 -6.22
CA GLY A 130 -1.75 -8.19 -5.94
C GLY A 130 -2.28 -6.80 -5.56
N GLN A 131 -1.39 -5.83 -5.34
CA GLN A 131 -1.72 -4.50 -4.83
C GLN A 131 -0.82 -3.42 -5.43
N THR A 132 -1.22 -2.16 -5.28
CA THR A 132 -0.38 -0.98 -5.54
C THR A 132 -0.68 0.11 -4.51
N VAL A 133 0.19 1.10 -4.40
CA VAL A 133 0.02 2.25 -3.50
C VAL A 133 -0.26 3.50 -4.32
N LEU A 134 -1.41 4.12 -4.09
CA LEU A 134 -1.79 5.40 -4.65
C LEU A 134 -1.61 6.49 -3.59
N GLU A 135 -0.65 7.39 -3.79
CA GLU A 135 -0.44 8.56 -2.94
C GLU A 135 -1.30 9.73 -3.43
N LEU A 136 -1.96 10.38 -2.47
CA LEU A 136 -2.72 11.61 -2.62
C LEU A 136 -2.06 12.68 -1.74
N SER A 137 -1.73 13.83 -2.34
CA SER A 137 -1.19 14.98 -1.61
C SER A 137 -1.83 16.28 -2.06
N GLY A 138 -1.75 17.33 -1.24
CA GLY A 138 -2.32 18.64 -1.53
C GLY A 138 -3.44 19.06 -0.58
N PRO A 139 -3.87 20.34 -0.66
CA PRO A 139 -4.75 20.95 0.34
C PRO A 139 -6.18 20.40 0.34
N ALA A 140 -6.65 19.81 -0.76
CA ALA A 140 -8.03 19.32 -0.90
C ALA A 140 -8.17 17.80 -0.74
N VAL A 141 -7.10 17.08 -0.37
CA VAL A 141 -7.13 15.62 -0.27
C VAL A 141 -8.17 15.14 0.73
N ARG A 142 -8.32 15.82 1.87
CA ARG A 142 -9.28 15.41 2.90
C ARG A 142 -10.72 15.53 2.40
N GLU A 143 -11.04 16.61 1.70
CA GLU A 143 -12.34 16.87 1.09
C GLU A 143 -12.66 15.79 0.04
N VAL A 144 -11.66 15.34 -0.73
CA VAL A 144 -11.80 14.19 -1.63
C VAL A 144 -12.05 12.90 -0.84
N LEU A 145 -11.31 12.62 0.23
CA LEU A 145 -11.52 11.44 1.06
C LEU A 145 -12.94 11.39 1.65
N MET A 146 -13.50 12.54 2.06
CA MET A 146 -14.87 12.64 2.57
C MET A 146 -15.94 12.21 1.54
N LYS A 147 -15.65 12.33 0.24
CA LYS A 147 -16.53 11.82 -0.83
C LYS A 147 -16.37 10.31 -1.06
N CYS A 148 -15.23 9.75 -0.67
CA CYS A 148 -14.83 8.40 -1.04
C CYS A 148 -15.02 7.36 0.07
N THR A 149 -14.90 7.73 1.34
CA THR A 149 -14.98 6.79 2.46
C THR A 149 -15.97 7.25 3.53
N PRO A 150 -16.71 6.34 4.18
CA PRO A 150 -17.51 6.68 5.36
C PRO A 150 -16.66 6.81 6.64
N TYR A 151 -15.37 6.46 6.59
CA TYR A 151 -14.49 6.56 7.75
C TYR A 151 -14.20 8.02 8.09
N ASP A 152 -14.25 8.38 9.37
CA ASP A 152 -13.96 9.75 9.79
C ASP A 152 -12.47 10.09 9.57
N VAL A 153 -12.23 10.98 8.61
CA VAL A 153 -10.91 11.49 8.22
C VAL A 153 -10.55 12.83 8.88
N HIS A 154 -11.35 13.27 9.87
CA HIS A 154 -11.02 14.46 10.65
C HIS A 154 -9.67 14.28 11.36
N PRO A 155 -8.76 15.27 11.40
CA PRO A 155 -7.43 15.13 11.97
C PRO A 155 -7.39 14.61 13.42
N GLY A 156 -8.39 14.96 14.23
CA GLY A 156 -8.52 14.46 15.60
C GLY A 156 -8.86 12.98 15.71
N HIS A 157 -9.52 12.40 14.69
CA HIS A 157 -9.83 10.98 14.61
C HIS A 157 -8.82 10.20 13.76
N PHE A 158 -8.25 10.83 12.74
CA PHE A 158 -7.28 10.27 11.81
C PHE A 158 -5.95 11.05 11.84
N PRO A 159 -5.16 10.92 12.92
CA PRO A 159 -3.86 11.58 13.02
C PRO A 159 -2.84 10.97 12.05
N VAL A 160 -1.73 11.69 11.83
CA VAL A 160 -0.57 11.17 11.10
C VAL A 160 -0.03 9.91 11.80
N GLY A 161 0.39 8.92 11.01
CA GLY A 161 0.82 7.61 11.53
C GLY A 161 -0.35 6.66 11.84
N LYS A 162 -1.58 7.00 11.42
CA LYS A 162 -2.72 6.07 11.44
C LYS A 162 -2.93 5.45 10.07
N ALA A 163 -3.41 4.22 10.05
CA ALA A 163 -3.90 3.56 8.87
C ALA A 163 -5.01 2.56 9.19
N VAL A 164 -5.99 2.46 8.29
CA VAL A 164 -7.21 1.66 8.48
C VAL A 164 -7.66 1.04 7.18
N SER A 165 -8.21 -0.17 7.26
CA SER A 165 -8.95 -0.78 6.16
C SER A 165 -10.39 -0.34 6.22
N SER A 166 -10.91 0.26 5.15
CA SER A 166 -12.28 0.75 5.09
C SER A 166 -12.86 0.61 3.68
N VAL A 167 -14.18 0.77 3.58
CA VAL A 167 -14.84 0.99 2.29
C VAL A 167 -14.31 2.27 1.67
N PHE A 168 -13.98 2.21 0.39
CA PHE A 168 -13.56 3.36 -0.40
C PHE A 168 -14.17 3.25 -1.79
N ALA A 169 -14.99 4.21 -2.17
CA ALA A 169 -15.71 4.24 -3.45
C ALA A 169 -16.41 2.90 -3.75
N LYS A 170 -17.21 2.37 -2.81
CA LYS A 170 -17.89 1.05 -2.95
C LYS A 170 -16.96 -0.16 -3.17
N SER A 171 -15.64 0.02 -3.08
CA SER A 171 -14.62 -1.03 -3.00
C SER A 171 -13.96 -0.98 -1.62
N THR A 172 -12.73 -1.51 -1.50
CA THR A 172 -11.94 -1.49 -0.26
C THR A 172 -10.56 -0.89 -0.52
N ALA A 173 -10.11 -0.05 0.39
CA ALA A 173 -8.74 0.44 0.42
C ALA A 173 -8.19 0.40 1.86
N ILE A 174 -6.88 0.25 1.97
CA ILE A 174 -6.18 0.60 3.20
C ILE A 174 -5.80 2.06 3.09
N ILE A 175 -6.44 2.90 3.89
CA ILE A 175 -6.22 4.34 3.93
C ILE A 175 -5.14 4.59 4.97
N ARG A 176 -4.07 5.29 4.59
CA ARG A 176 -2.91 5.58 5.45
C ARG A 176 -2.68 7.08 5.46
N ARG A 177 -2.49 7.68 6.63
CA ARG A 177 -2.07 9.09 6.74
C ARG A 177 -0.60 9.14 7.12
N VAL A 178 0.25 9.39 6.13
CA VAL A 178 1.71 9.26 6.29
C VAL A 178 2.42 10.59 6.57
N ALA A 179 1.78 11.71 6.27
CA ALA A 179 2.18 13.05 6.72
C ALA A 179 0.93 13.94 6.88
N GLU A 180 1.11 15.20 7.27
CA GLU A 180 0.00 16.13 7.45
C GLU A 180 -0.87 16.27 6.20
N ASP A 181 -0.21 16.37 5.04
CA ASP A 181 -0.75 16.62 3.71
C ASP A 181 -0.60 15.43 2.76
N ARG A 182 -0.15 14.26 3.25
CA ARG A 182 0.07 13.05 2.44
C ARG A 182 -0.71 11.86 2.96
N TRP A 183 -1.49 11.30 2.05
CA TRP A 183 -2.29 10.11 2.26
C TRP A 183 -1.89 9.05 1.23
N GLU A 184 -1.96 7.78 1.63
CA GLU A 184 -1.73 6.66 0.74
C GLU A 184 -2.94 5.73 0.78
N LEU A 185 -3.29 5.17 -0.37
CA LEU A 185 -4.28 4.13 -0.53
C LEU A 185 -3.58 2.86 -1.01
N VAL A 186 -3.55 1.82 -0.18
CA VAL A 186 -3.18 0.48 -0.67
C VAL A 186 -4.42 -0.16 -1.27
N ILE A 187 -4.37 -0.38 -2.58
CA ILE A 187 -5.51 -0.83 -3.37
C ILE A 187 -5.19 -2.12 -4.11
N ARG A 188 -6.19 -2.99 -4.27
CA ARG A 188 -6.05 -4.24 -5.03
C ARG A 188 -5.84 -3.91 -6.50
N ARG A 189 -4.94 -4.66 -7.15
CA ARG A 189 -4.60 -4.49 -8.58
C ARG A 189 -5.82 -4.42 -9.50
N SER A 190 -6.79 -5.31 -9.29
CA SER A 190 -8.01 -5.38 -10.12
C SER A 190 -8.93 -4.16 -9.98
N PHE A 191 -8.82 -3.39 -8.89
CA PHE A 191 -9.60 -2.18 -8.64
C PHE A 191 -8.80 -0.91 -8.86
N ALA A 192 -7.53 -1.01 -9.26
CA ALA A 192 -6.64 0.15 -9.35
C ALA A 192 -7.17 1.20 -10.33
N ASP A 193 -7.51 0.79 -11.57
CA ASP A 193 -8.08 1.70 -12.58
C ASP A 193 -9.36 2.38 -12.09
N TYR A 194 -10.29 1.60 -11.52
CA TYR A 194 -11.55 2.12 -11.00
C TYR A 194 -11.34 3.17 -9.90
N LEU A 195 -10.52 2.85 -8.89
CA LEU A 195 -10.27 3.73 -7.76
C LEU A 195 -9.47 4.97 -8.17
N PHE A 196 -8.54 4.82 -9.11
CA PHE A 196 -7.82 5.95 -9.69
C PHE A 196 -8.79 6.91 -10.39
N ARG A 197 -9.64 6.42 -11.29
CA ARG A 197 -10.65 7.25 -11.99
C ARG A 197 -11.63 7.90 -11.02
N TRP A 198 -12.06 7.18 -9.99
CA TRP A 198 -12.94 7.74 -8.95
C TRP A 198 -12.26 8.90 -8.20
N VAL A 199 -10.97 8.76 -7.87
CA VAL A 199 -10.22 9.85 -7.24
C VAL A 199 -10.12 11.05 -8.19
N LEU A 200 -9.88 10.83 -9.48
CA LEU A 200 -9.83 11.94 -10.45
C LEU A 200 -11.16 12.70 -10.52
N ASP A 201 -12.28 11.97 -10.65
CA ASP A 201 -13.63 12.52 -10.65
C ASP A 201 -13.93 13.31 -9.36
N ALA A 202 -13.66 12.69 -8.20
CA ALA A 202 -13.86 13.33 -6.91
C ALA A 202 -12.96 14.58 -6.70
N SER A 203 -11.84 14.67 -7.42
CA SER A 203 -10.88 15.78 -7.36
C SER A 203 -11.13 16.88 -8.39
N GLU A 204 -12.06 16.69 -9.33
CA GLU A 204 -12.25 17.58 -10.48
C GLU A 204 -12.44 19.05 -10.07
N GLU A 205 -13.30 19.30 -9.07
CA GLU A 205 -13.60 20.66 -8.59
C GLU A 205 -12.40 21.38 -7.93
N PHE A 206 -11.36 20.64 -7.53
CA PHE A 206 -10.17 21.17 -6.86
C PHE A 206 -8.96 21.30 -7.81
N GLY A 207 -9.07 20.77 -9.03
CA GLY A 207 -7.94 20.61 -9.94
C GLY A 207 -7.02 19.46 -9.51
N VAL A 208 -6.77 18.52 -10.42
CA VAL A 208 -5.98 17.32 -10.16
C VAL A 208 -4.74 17.25 -11.04
N HIS A 209 -3.57 17.05 -10.41
CA HIS A 209 -2.29 16.78 -11.07
C HIS A 209 -1.90 15.32 -10.92
N VAL A 210 -1.66 14.60 -12.03
CA VAL A 210 -1.20 13.22 -12.02
C VAL A 210 0.29 13.20 -12.33
N VAL A 211 1.09 12.73 -11.39
CA VAL A 211 2.53 12.56 -11.57
C VAL A 211 2.77 11.32 -12.42
N GLN A 212 3.46 11.52 -13.55
CA GLN A 212 3.89 10.46 -14.46
C GLN A 212 5.13 9.75 -13.94
#